data_AF-A0A524LGD3-F1
#
_entry.id   AF-A0A524LGD3-F1
#
_cell.length_a   1.000
_cell.length_b   1.000
_cell.length_c   1.000
_cell.angle_alpha   90.00
_cell.angle_beta   90.00
_cell.angle_gamma   90.00
#
_symmetry.space_group_name_H-M   'P 1'
#
loop_
_entity.id
_entity.type
_entity.pdbx_description
1 polymer ?
#
loop_
_entity_poly.entity_id
_entity_poly.type
_entity_poly.pdbx_seq_one_letter_code
_entity_poly.pdbx_strand_id
1 'polypeptide(L)'
;MVKVLRSELLIVASKPGEFPRADFPEVAFLGRSNVGKSSLLNKLVHRKQLARSSTTPGKTRLVHWYRVERSVGVLCFVDLPGYGYAKVGQEERRRWKSLVEAYLEGRSRLRAAVLLQDLRRDVSDDERLLLEWLAERRIPALVALTKADKLGMGQRGARARELAGQLGLERGRIVTTSAERGLGIAELWRAIDAELGR
;
A
#
# COMPACT_ATOMS: atom_id res chain seq x y z
N MET A 1 -9.99 -5.74 19.79
CA MET A 1 -8.86 -5.38 18.91
C MET A 1 -8.54 -6.59 18.05
N VAL A 2 -8.53 -6.45 16.73
CA VAL A 2 -8.13 -7.53 15.82
C VAL A 2 -6.67 -7.88 16.08
N LYS A 3 -6.37 -9.16 16.29
CA LYS A 3 -5.01 -9.64 16.50
C LYS A 3 -4.50 -10.35 15.25
N VAL A 4 -3.27 -10.01 14.82
CA VAL A 4 -2.53 -10.80 13.84
C VAL A 4 -1.97 -12.03 14.55
N LEU A 5 -2.31 -13.22 14.06
CA LEU A 5 -1.92 -14.52 14.62
C LEU A 5 -0.66 -15.05 13.91
N ARG A 6 -0.68 -15.03 12.57
CA ARG A 6 0.43 -15.49 11.73
C ARG A 6 0.51 -14.63 10.48
N SER A 7 1.73 -14.48 9.97
CA SER A 7 1.96 -13.85 8.68
C SER A 7 3.16 -14.47 7.98
N GLU A 8 3.05 -14.76 6.70
CA GLU A 8 4.09 -15.41 5.90
C GLU A 8 4.07 -14.94 4.46
N LEU A 9 5.24 -14.97 3.81
CA LEU A 9 5.36 -14.75 2.37
C LEU A 9 4.83 -16.01 1.66
N LEU A 10 3.81 -15.86 0.83
CA LEU A 10 3.24 -16.94 0.03
C LEU A 10 4.02 -17.14 -1.27
N ILE A 11 4.13 -16.08 -2.05
CA ILE A 11 4.76 -16.11 -3.37
C ILE A 11 5.28 -14.74 -3.75
N VAL A 12 6.28 -14.75 -4.63
CA VAL A 12 6.84 -13.59 -5.28
C VAL A 12 6.67 -13.78 -6.78
N ALA A 13 6.01 -12.85 -7.46
CA ALA A 13 5.77 -12.92 -8.89
C ALA A 13 6.46 -11.80 -9.65
N SER A 14 6.99 -12.14 -10.81
CA SER A 14 7.69 -11.25 -11.74
C SER A 14 6.90 -10.97 -13.03
N LYS A 15 5.82 -11.73 -13.26
CA LYS A 15 4.90 -11.64 -14.40
C LYS A 15 3.49 -12.13 -14.02
N PRO A 16 2.42 -11.71 -14.73
CA PRO A 16 1.04 -12.05 -14.37
C PRO A 16 0.73 -13.55 -14.29
N GLY A 17 1.36 -14.38 -15.12
CA GLY A 17 1.16 -15.84 -15.10
C GLY A 17 1.68 -16.53 -13.83
N GLU A 18 2.44 -15.84 -12.98
CA GLU A 18 2.93 -16.36 -11.69
C GLU A 18 2.02 -15.93 -10.52
N PHE A 19 0.95 -15.19 -10.76
CA PHE A 19 0.07 -14.74 -9.68
C PHE A 19 -0.63 -15.94 -9.02
N PRO A 20 -0.66 -16.01 -7.68
CA PRO A 20 -1.30 -17.12 -6.99
C PRO A 20 -2.80 -17.08 -7.22
N ARG A 21 -3.48 -18.22 -6.99
CA ARG A 21 -4.94 -18.22 -6.93
C ARG A 21 -5.42 -17.23 -5.86
N ALA A 22 -6.50 -16.52 -6.17
CA ALA A 22 -7.09 -15.54 -5.27
C ALA A 22 -8.03 -16.23 -4.27
N ASP A 23 -7.45 -16.97 -3.32
CA ASP A 23 -8.21 -17.78 -2.36
C ASP A 23 -8.75 -16.93 -1.19
N PHE A 24 -8.13 -15.79 -0.92
CA PHE A 24 -8.47 -14.88 0.19
C PHE A 24 -8.71 -13.45 -0.30
N PRO A 25 -9.46 -12.61 0.45
CA PRO A 25 -9.54 -11.19 0.18
C PRO A 25 -8.15 -10.55 0.11
N GLU A 26 -7.94 -9.66 -0.86
CA GLU A 26 -6.65 -9.00 -1.10
C GLU A 26 -6.71 -7.50 -0.82
N VAL A 27 -5.65 -7.00 -0.20
CA VAL A 27 -5.40 -5.57 -0.01
C VAL A 27 -4.06 -5.25 -0.65
N ALA A 28 -4.08 -4.42 -1.70
CA ALA A 28 -2.88 -4.03 -2.43
C ALA A 28 -2.21 -2.82 -1.76
N PHE A 29 -0.88 -2.77 -1.76
CA PHE A 29 -0.11 -1.65 -1.25
C PHE A 29 0.73 -1.04 -2.37
N LEU A 30 0.51 0.25 -2.62
CA LEU A 30 1.15 1.03 -3.68
C LEU A 30 1.88 2.23 -3.06
N GLY A 31 2.88 2.75 -3.76
CA GLY A 31 3.51 3.99 -3.37
C GLY A 31 4.89 4.16 -3.95
N ARG A 32 5.42 5.39 -3.88
CA ARG A 32 6.76 5.71 -4.38
C ARG A 32 7.84 4.86 -3.72
N SER A 33 8.93 4.64 -4.44
CA SER A 33 10.14 4.07 -3.84
C SER A 33 10.56 4.89 -2.60
N ASN A 34 10.94 4.19 -1.53
CA ASN A 34 11.31 4.77 -0.23
C ASN A 34 10.22 5.58 0.49
N VAL A 35 8.94 5.43 0.13
CA VAL A 35 7.81 6.06 0.86
C VAL A 35 7.56 5.42 2.23
N GLY A 36 8.08 4.22 2.47
CA GLY A 36 7.91 3.48 3.74
C GLY A 36 6.98 2.26 3.68
N LYS A 37 6.68 1.75 2.47
CA LYS A 37 5.79 0.60 2.23
C LYS A 37 6.16 -0.65 3.02
N SER A 38 7.40 -1.13 2.91
CA SER A 38 7.85 -2.30 3.65
C SER A 38 7.81 -2.07 5.17
N SER A 39 8.16 -0.88 5.64
CA SER A 39 8.07 -0.52 7.07
C SER A 39 6.64 -0.54 7.58
N LEU A 40 5.68 -0.01 6.80
CA LEU A 40 4.27 -0.01 7.15
C LEU A 40 3.69 -1.43 7.16
N LEU A 41 3.98 -2.25 6.13
CA LEU A 41 3.57 -3.65 6.06
C LEU A 41 4.06 -4.44 7.28
N ASN A 42 5.36 -4.34 7.59
CA ASN A 42 5.97 -4.96 8.77
C ASN A 42 5.30 -4.53 10.07
N LYS A 43 4.92 -3.25 10.18
CA LYS A 43 4.22 -2.73 11.35
C LYS A 43 2.80 -3.28 11.47
N LEU A 44 2.05 -3.34 10.36
CA LEU A 44 0.68 -3.87 10.32
C LEU A 44 0.61 -5.35 10.73
N VAL A 45 1.60 -6.15 10.33
CA VAL A 45 1.66 -7.58 10.65
C VAL A 45 2.47 -7.91 11.91
N HIS A 46 2.91 -6.90 12.66
CA HIS A 46 3.75 -7.05 13.87
C HIS A 46 5.01 -7.93 13.66
N ARG A 47 5.67 -7.83 12.50
CA ARG A 47 6.89 -8.60 12.16
C ARG A 47 7.97 -7.67 11.65
N LYS A 48 9.21 -7.83 12.12
CA LYS A 48 10.32 -6.94 11.75
C LYS A 48 10.90 -7.15 10.34
N GLN A 49 10.71 -8.32 9.72
CA GLN A 49 11.42 -8.70 8.49
C GLN A 49 10.56 -9.47 7.47
N LEU A 50 9.23 -9.33 7.52
CA LEU A 50 8.35 -10.01 6.57
C LEU A 50 8.48 -9.36 5.18
N ALA A 51 8.24 -8.05 5.11
CA ALA A 51 8.46 -7.24 3.93
C ALA A 51 9.86 -6.62 3.99
N ARG A 52 10.75 -7.03 3.10
CA ARG A 52 12.12 -6.46 3.04
C ARG A 52 12.12 -5.25 2.12
N SER A 53 12.61 -4.12 2.62
CA SER A 53 12.92 -2.97 1.77
C SER A 53 14.10 -3.34 0.88
N SER A 54 13.87 -3.56 -0.40
CA SER A 54 14.98 -3.74 -1.31
C SER A 54 15.64 -2.40 -1.63
N THR A 55 16.86 -2.21 -1.16
CA THR A 55 17.75 -1.12 -1.56
C THR A 55 18.49 -1.42 -2.86
N THR A 56 18.46 -2.67 -3.33
CA THR A 56 19.13 -3.10 -4.57
C THR A 56 18.27 -2.74 -5.79
N PRO A 57 18.79 -1.96 -6.75
CA PRO A 57 18.14 -1.76 -8.04
C PRO A 57 17.84 -3.11 -8.70
N GLY A 58 16.58 -3.36 -9.06
CA GLY A 58 16.14 -4.58 -9.73
C GLY A 58 15.23 -5.54 -8.94
N LYS A 59 15.20 -5.45 -7.61
CA LYS A 59 14.26 -6.21 -6.76
C LYS A 59 12.92 -5.50 -6.52
N THR A 60 12.82 -4.21 -6.84
CA THR A 60 11.59 -3.40 -6.85
C THR A 60 10.67 -3.73 -8.04
N ARG A 61 10.85 -4.90 -8.66
CA ARG A 61 10.16 -5.34 -9.90
C ARG A 61 9.17 -6.49 -9.66
N LEU A 62 9.04 -6.92 -8.41
CA LEU A 62 8.30 -8.11 -8.02
C LEU A 62 7.09 -7.72 -7.19
N VAL A 63 6.00 -8.46 -7.39
CA VAL A 63 4.83 -8.40 -6.54
C VAL A 63 4.98 -9.47 -5.46
N HIS A 64 4.73 -9.12 -4.20
CA HIS A 64 4.84 -10.07 -3.09
C HIS A 64 3.47 -10.26 -2.45
N TRP A 65 3.05 -11.51 -2.28
CA TRP A 65 1.84 -11.86 -1.54
C TRP A 65 2.23 -12.33 -0.14
N TYR A 66 1.65 -11.69 0.85
CA TYR A 66 1.78 -12.07 2.25
C TYR A 66 0.43 -12.56 2.76
N ARG A 67 0.36 -13.82 3.18
CA ARG A 67 -0.80 -14.32 3.90
C ARG A 67 -0.77 -13.73 5.30
N VAL A 68 -1.89 -13.16 5.73
CA VAL A 68 -2.07 -12.61 7.07
C VAL A 68 -3.28 -13.30 7.70
N GLU A 69 -2.98 -14.14 8.68
CA GLU A 69 -3.98 -14.80 9.52
C GLU A 69 -4.25 -13.94 10.74
N ARG A 70 -5.52 -13.66 10.99
CA ARG A 70 -6.00 -12.80 12.06
C ARG A 70 -7.09 -13.51 12.86
N SER A 71 -7.38 -12.99 14.05
CA SER A 71 -8.47 -13.48 14.91
C SER A 71 -9.87 -13.41 14.28
N VAL A 72 -10.02 -12.72 13.13
CA VAL A 72 -11.29 -12.53 12.40
C VAL A 72 -11.24 -13.11 10.98
N GLY A 73 -10.22 -13.93 10.67
CA GLY A 73 -10.07 -14.62 9.39
C GLY A 73 -8.74 -14.35 8.69
N VAL A 74 -8.64 -14.81 7.43
CA VAL A 74 -7.42 -14.73 6.61
C VAL A 74 -7.62 -13.73 5.47
N LEU A 75 -6.56 -12.98 5.16
CA LEU A 75 -6.47 -12.10 3.99
C LEU A 75 -5.05 -12.18 3.41
N CYS A 76 -4.88 -11.60 2.22
CA CYS A 76 -3.58 -11.42 1.59
C CYS A 76 -3.24 -9.93 1.47
N PHE A 77 -2.08 -9.54 1.99
CA PHE A 77 -1.46 -8.27 1.65
C PHE A 77 -0.62 -8.45 0.39
N VAL A 78 -0.86 -7.59 -0.59
CA VAL A 78 -0.16 -7.64 -1.87
C VAL A 78 0.70 -6.40 -2.01
N ASP A 79 2.00 -6.60 -1.89
CA ASP A 79 2.99 -5.54 -1.98
C ASP A 79 3.38 -5.33 -3.43
N LEU A 80 2.81 -4.29 -4.05
CA LEU A 80 3.10 -3.94 -5.42
C LEU A 80 4.43 -3.20 -5.51
N PRO A 81 5.16 -3.34 -6.62
CA PRO A 81 6.42 -2.64 -6.83
C PRO A 81 6.20 -1.12 -6.75
N GLY A 82 7.14 -0.39 -6.14
CA GLY A 82 7.02 1.06 -6.02
C GLY A 82 7.37 1.78 -7.32
N TYR A 83 6.69 2.90 -7.61
CA TYR A 83 6.96 3.77 -8.76
C TYR A 83 7.96 4.88 -8.43
N GLY A 84 8.30 5.71 -9.42
CA GLY A 84 9.11 6.92 -9.24
C GLY A 84 10.62 6.70 -9.16
N TYR A 85 11.16 5.59 -9.69
CA TYR A 85 12.60 5.50 -9.94
C TYR A 85 12.97 6.45 -11.09
N ALA A 86 13.56 7.60 -10.75
CA ALA A 86 14.01 8.59 -11.74
C ALA A 86 15.04 8.03 -12.75
N LYS A 87 15.67 6.88 -12.44
CA LYS A 87 16.76 6.28 -13.22
C LYS A 87 16.42 4.94 -13.91
N VAL A 88 15.15 4.50 -13.94
CA VAL A 88 14.79 3.27 -14.67
C VAL A 88 14.48 3.57 -16.14
N GLY A 89 14.93 2.69 -17.04
CA GLY A 89 14.69 2.81 -18.48
C GLY A 89 13.21 2.72 -18.86
N GLN A 90 12.87 3.16 -20.07
CA GLN A 90 11.47 3.15 -20.56
C GLN A 90 10.84 1.76 -20.53
N GLU A 91 11.60 0.73 -20.93
CA GLU A 91 11.14 -0.66 -20.92
C GLU A 91 10.75 -1.12 -19.51
N GLU A 92 11.53 -0.75 -18.51
CA GLU A 92 11.27 -1.12 -17.12
C GLU A 92 10.02 -0.42 -16.56
N ARG A 93 9.77 0.84 -16.95
CA ARG A 93 8.52 1.54 -16.62
C ARG A 93 7.31 0.84 -17.26
N ARG A 94 7.42 0.42 -18.53
CA ARG A 94 6.35 -0.33 -19.21
C ARG A 94 6.09 -1.67 -18.54
N ARG A 95 7.15 -2.40 -18.16
CA ARG A 95 7.01 -3.68 -17.45
C ARG A 95 6.35 -3.49 -16.09
N TRP A 96 6.77 -2.48 -15.32
CA TRP A 96 6.13 -2.13 -14.05
C TRP A 96 4.65 -1.83 -14.24
N LYS A 97 4.33 -0.96 -15.21
CA LYS A 97 2.96 -0.55 -15.54
C LYS A 97 2.11 -1.76 -15.89
N SER A 98 2.57 -2.59 -16.83
CA SER A 98 1.87 -3.81 -17.25
C SER A 98 1.66 -4.79 -16.09
N LEU A 99 2.63 -4.96 -15.19
CA LEU A 99 2.50 -5.87 -14.05
C LEU A 99 1.47 -5.37 -13.03
N VAL A 100 1.48 -4.07 -12.73
CA VAL A 100 0.55 -3.44 -11.79
C VAL A 100 -0.86 -3.38 -12.36
N GLU A 101 -1.02 -3.00 -13.64
CA GLU A 101 -2.31 -2.99 -14.33
C GLU A 101 -2.90 -4.40 -14.39
N ALA A 102 -2.12 -5.41 -14.80
CA ALA A 102 -2.59 -6.80 -14.84
C ALA A 102 -3.06 -7.32 -13.47
N TYR A 103 -2.40 -6.90 -12.39
CA TYR A 103 -2.86 -7.21 -11.04
C TYR A 103 -4.14 -6.45 -10.69
N LEU A 104 -4.19 -5.14 -10.88
CA LEU A 104 -5.33 -4.37 -10.43
C LEU A 104 -6.62 -4.68 -11.23
N GLU A 105 -6.50 -5.07 -12.50
CA GLU A 105 -7.64 -5.42 -13.37
C GLU A 105 -8.09 -6.88 -13.22
N GLY A 106 -7.16 -7.80 -12.93
CA GLY A 106 -7.42 -9.24 -13.00
C GLY A 106 -7.85 -9.92 -11.70
N ARG A 107 -7.94 -9.20 -10.57
CA ARG A 107 -8.05 -9.81 -9.24
C ARG A 107 -9.45 -9.68 -8.65
N SER A 108 -10.25 -10.72 -8.81
CA SER A 108 -11.63 -10.82 -8.30
C SER A 108 -11.78 -10.70 -6.77
N ARG A 109 -10.71 -10.97 -6.01
CA ARG A 109 -10.67 -10.83 -4.55
C ARG A 109 -10.01 -9.54 -4.07
N LEU A 110 -9.56 -8.65 -4.95
CA LEU A 110 -9.10 -7.33 -4.54
C LEU A 110 -10.26 -6.58 -3.90
N ARG A 111 -10.04 -6.10 -2.67
CA ARG A 111 -11.04 -5.36 -1.89
C ARG A 111 -10.66 -3.91 -1.65
N ALA A 112 -9.36 -3.62 -1.55
CA ALA A 112 -8.88 -2.26 -1.42
C ALA A 112 -7.45 -2.11 -1.92
N ALA A 113 -7.11 -0.89 -2.32
CA ALA A 113 -5.75 -0.45 -2.59
C ALA A 113 -5.35 0.62 -1.58
N VAL A 114 -4.24 0.41 -0.88
CA VAL A 114 -3.64 1.37 0.05
C VAL A 114 -2.49 2.07 -0.66
N LEU A 115 -2.70 3.33 -1.04
CA LEU A 115 -1.67 4.22 -1.57
C LEU A 115 -0.90 4.88 -0.43
N LEU A 116 0.42 4.77 -0.43
CA LEU A 116 1.27 5.43 0.54
C LEU A 116 1.77 6.76 0.00
N GLN A 117 1.60 7.81 0.80
CA GLN A 117 2.10 9.17 0.55
C GLN A 117 3.01 9.61 1.68
N ASP A 118 4.24 10.08 1.40
CA ASP A 118 5.10 10.65 2.45
C ASP A 118 4.49 11.99 2.90
N LEU A 119 4.12 12.12 4.18
CA LEU A 119 3.44 13.31 4.70
C LEU A 119 4.23 14.62 4.45
N ARG A 120 5.55 14.52 4.27
CA ARG A 120 6.46 15.66 4.04
C ARG A 120 6.54 16.12 2.58
N ARG A 121 5.96 15.37 1.64
CA ARG A 121 6.07 15.63 0.20
C ARG A 121 4.72 16.06 -0.36
N ASP A 122 4.75 16.88 -1.40
CA ASP A 122 3.55 17.19 -2.18
C ASP A 122 3.08 15.96 -2.95
N VAL A 123 1.79 15.97 -3.28
CA VAL A 123 1.21 14.95 -4.15
C VAL A 123 1.81 15.07 -5.54
N SER A 124 2.38 13.97 -6.03
CA SER A 124 2.88 13.87 -7.39
C SER A 124 1.78 13.49 -8.38
N ASP A 125 2.01 13.79 -9.66
CA ASP A 125 1.06 13.44 -10.74
C ASP A 125 0.85 11.92 -10.83
N ASP A 126 1.89 11.11 -10.54
CA ASP A 126 1.78 9.66 -10.47
C ASP A 126 0.74 9.21 -9.41
N GLU A 127 0.67 9.91 -8.27
CA GLU A 127 -0.30 9.60 -7.20
C GLU A 127 -1.72 9.99 -7.58
N ARG A 128 -1.89 11.13 -8.26
CA ARG A 128 -3.19 11.58 -8.77
C ARG A 128 -3.72 10.62 -9.83
N LEU A 129 -2.89 10.32 -10.83
CA LEU A 129 -3.24 9.42 -11.92
C LEU A 129 -3.59 8.01 -11.39
N LEU A 130 -2.87 7.52 -10.39
CA LEU A 130 -3.17 6.22 -9.79
C LEU A 130 -4.51 6.22 -9.05
N LEU A 131 -4.84 7.28 -8.31
CA LEU A 131 -6.14 7.38 -7.63
C LEU A 131 -7.30 7.51 -8.63
N GLU A 132 -7.13 8.31 -9.69
CA GLU A 132 -8.10 8.43 -10.78
C GLU A 132 -8.34 7.07 -11.44
N TRP A 133 -7.27 6.36 -11.80
CA TRP A 133 -7.33 5.03 -12.41
C TRP A 133 -8.05 4.00 -11.53
N LEU A 134 -7.80 4.03 -10.21
CA LEU A 134 -8.48 3.17 -9.23
C LEU A 134 -9.97 3.51 -9.14
N ALA A 135 -10.33 4.80 -9.16
CA ALA A 135 -11.70 5.27 -9.11
C ALA A 135 -12.49 4.87 -10.36
N GLU A 136 -11.92 5.02 -11.56
CA GLU A 136 -12.51 4.57 -12.83
C GLU A 136 -12.90 3.10 -12.81
N ARG A 137 -12.10 2.27 -12.13
CA ARG A 137 -12.31 0.81 -11.99
C ARG A 137 -13.08 0.42 -10.75
N ARG A 138 -13.57 1.40 -9.97
CA ARG A 138 -14.32 1.19 -8.73
C ARG A 138 -13.54 0.35 -7.72
N ILE A 139 -12.22 0.47 -7.70
CA ILE A 139 -11.36 -0.16 -6.68
C ILE A 139 -11.27 0.80 -5.51
N PRO A 140 -11.74 0.42 -4.31
CA PRO A 140 -11.67 1.31 -3.16
C PRO A 140 -10.23 1.68 -2.81
N ALA A 141 -9.96 2.98 -2.73
CA ALA A 141 -8.64 3.51 -2.42
C ALA A 141 -8.61 4.07 -0.99
N LEU A 142 -7.59 3.67 -0.24
CA LEU A 142 -7.20 4.26 1.03
C LEU A 142 -5.83 4.92 0.86
N VAL A 143 -5.58 6.02 1.57
CA VAL A 143 -4.28 6.68 1.59
C VAL A 143 -3.67 6.62 2.98
N ALA A 144 -2.48 6.06 3.08
CA ALA A 144 -1.67 6.10 4.28
C ALA A 144 -0.62 7.21 4.17
N LEU A 145 -0.81 8.32 4.91
CA LEU A 145 0.19 9.39 5.01
C LEU A 145 1.32 8.93 5.92
N THR A 146 2.44 8.48 5.37
CA THR A 146 3.55 7.87 6.14
C THR A 146 4.49 8.91 6.74
N LYS A 147 5.37 8.44 7.63
CA LYS A 147 6.46 9.22 8.26
C LYS A 147 5.98 10.43 9.03
N ALA A 148 4.79 10.34 9.62
CA ALA A 148 4.22 11.40 10.44
C ALA A 148 5.12 11.79 11.63
N ASP A 149 5.96 10.88 12.11
CA ASP A 149 6.95 11.14 13.16
C ASP A 149 7.97 12.24 12.80
N LYS A 150 8.11 12.58 11.51
CA LYS A 150 9.04 13.60 11.03
C LYS A 150 8.51 15.02 11.06
N LEU A 151 7.23 15.22 11.39
CA LEU A 151 6.62 16.54 11.57
C LEU A 151 6.18 16.73 13.03
N GLY A 152 6.07 17.99 13.49
CA GLY A 152 5.49 18.31 14.79
C GLY A 152 3.97 18.10 14.82
N MET A 153 3.38 17.87 16.00
CA MET A 153 1.95 17.53 16.14
C MET A 153 1.00 18.53 15.46
N GLY A 154 1.22 19.84 15.64
CA GLY A 154 0.42 20.89 14.99
C GLY A 154 0.57 20.90 13.46
N GLN A 155 1.78 20.69 12.95
CA GLN A 155 2.07 20.64 11.51
C GLN A 155 1.46 19.40 10.84
N ARG A 156 1.44 18.24 11.52
CA ARG A 156 0.87 16.99 10.99
C ARG A 156 -0.58 17.17 10.58
N GLY A 157 -1.39 17.76 11.45
CA GLY A 157 -2.83 17.94 11.20
C GLY A 157 -3.12 18.93 10.07
N ALA A 158 -2.36 20.02 9.99
CA ALA A 158 -2.48 20.98 8.89
C ALA A 158 -2.08 20.34 7.55
N ARG A 159 -0.92 19.66 7.52
CA ARG A 159 -0.41 19.02 6.31
C ARG A 159 -1.29 17.87 5.82
N ALA A 160 -1.83 17.07 6.73
CA ALA A 160 -2.76 15.99 6.37
C ALA A 160 -4.04 16.53 5.72
N ARG A 161 -4.57 17.66 6.21
CA ARG A 161 -5.75 18.32 5.62
C ARG A 161 -5.46 18.90 4.25
N GLU A 162 -4.30 19.52 4.09
CA GLU A 162 -3.85 20.04 2.80
C GLU A 162 -3.74 18.92 1.75
N LEU A 163 -3.05 17.83 2.08
CA LEU A 163 -2.91 16.68 1.18
C LEU A 163 -4.27 16.01 0.90
N ALA A 164 -5.17 15.96 1.88
CA ALA A 164 -6.52 15.45 1.67
C ALA A 164 -7.30 16.27 0.63
N GLY A 165 -7.22 17.60 0.71
CA GLY A 165 -7.81 18.50 -0.29
C GLY A 165 -7.19 18.31 -1.68
N GLN A 166 -5.86 18.17 -1.74
CA GLN A 166 -5.16 17.91 -3.00
C GLN A 166 -5.56 16.58 -3.65
N LEU A 167 -5.80 15.52 -2.86
CA LEU A 167 -6.14 14.19 -3.36
C LEU A 167 -7.65 14.02 -3.64
N GLY A 168 -8.49 15.00 -3.25
CA GLY A 168 -9.94 14.93 -3.43
C GLY A 168 -10.61 13.79 -2.66
N LEU A 169 -9.99 13.29 -1.60
CA LEU A 169 -10.49 12.14 -0.83
C LEU A 169 -11.22 12.58 0.44
N GLU A 170 -12.28 11.83 0.78
CA GLU A 170 -13.02 12.01 2.01
C GLU A 170 -12.17 11.67 3.25
N ARG A 171 -12.51 12.28 4.40
CA ARG A 171 -11.78 12.12 5.67
C ARG A 171 -11.60 10.67 6.12
N GLY A 172 -12.52 9.76 5.77
CA GLY A 172 -12.44 8.34 6.12
C GLY A 172 -11.46 7.52 5.28
N ARG A 173 -11.00 8.06 4.15
CA ARG A 173 -10.11 7.38 3.21
C ARG A 173 -8.63 7.68 3.47
N ILE A 174 -8.31 8.64 4.34
CA ILE A 174 -6.93 9.07 4.61
C ILE A 174 -6.57 8.81 6.07
N VAL A 175 -5.46 8.11 6.29
CA VAL A 175 -4.94 7.79 7.62
C VAL A 175 -3.49 8.26 7.77
N THR A 176 -3.24 9.11 8.76
CA THR A 176 -1.88 9.54 9.11
C THR A 176 -1.16 8.47 9.93
N THR A 177 -0.04 7.98 9.42
CA THR A 177 0.69 6.84 9.97
C THR A 177 2.17 7.11 10.26
N SER A 178 2.72 6.37 11.22
CA SER A 178 4.17 6.24 11.43
C SER A 178 4.49 4.80 11.82
N ALA A 179 5.26 4.11 10.97
CA ALA A 179 5.75 2.78 11.29
C ALA A 179 6.70 2.80 12.51
N GLU A 180 7.50 3.85 12.63
CA GLU A 180 8.45 4.08 13.72
C GLU A 180 7.70 4.20 15.06
N ARG A 181 6.73 5.12 15.15
CA ARG A 181 6.00 5.43 16.38
C ARG A 181 4.76 4.56 16.60
N GLY A 182 4.34 3.78 15.61
CA GLY A 182 3.08 3.04 15.63
C GLY A 182 1.82 3.89 15.54
N LEU A 183 1.95 5.17 15.17
CA LEU A 183 0.83 6.07 14.97
C LEU A 183 -0.03 5.59 13.79
N GLY A 184 -1.36 5.65 13.94
CA GLY A 184 -2.30 5.43 12.83
C GLY A 184 -2.47 3.97 12.40
N ILE A 185 -1.78 3.02 13.04
CA ILE A 185 -1.79 1.61 12.61
C ILE A 185 -3.13 0.95 12.91
N ALA A 186 -3.73 1.25 14.07
CA ALA A 186 -5.05 0.74 14.42
C ALA A 186 -6.13 1.38 13.53
N GLU A 187 -6.01 2.67 13.25
CA GLU A 187 -6.88 3.43 12.34
C GLU A 187 -6.83 2.85 10.92
N LEU A 188 -5.63 2.55 10.41
CA LEU A 188 -5.46 1.97 9.09
C LEU A 188 -6.05 0.55 9.01
N TRP A 189 -5.89 -0.27 10.06
CA TRP A 189 -6.56 -1.55 10.14
C TRP A 189 -8.09 -1.41 10.12
N ARG A 190 -8.65 -0.46 10.87
CA ARG A 190 -10.10 -0.18 10.85
C ARG A 190 -10.59 0.22 9.46
N ALA A 191 -9.85 1.07 8.76
CA ALA A 191 -10.18 1.46 7.39
C ALA A 191 -10.11 0.27 6.43
N ILE A 192 -9.09 -0.59 6.55
CA ILE A 192 -8.98 -1.83 5.75
C ILE A 192 -10.16 -2.77 6.04
N ASP A 193 -10.53 -2.94 7.31
CA ASP A 193 -11.61 -3.86 7.70
C ASP A 193 -12.97 -3.41 7.15
N ALA A 194 -13.23 -2.10 7.12
CA ALA A 194 -14.43 -1.54 6.50
C ALA A 194 -14.55 -1.95 5.01
N GLU A 195 -13.45 -1.93 4.25
CA GLU A 195 -13.46 -2.37 2.84
C GLU A 195 -13.61 -3.90 2.67
N LEU A 196 -13.30 -4.66 3.72
CA LEU A 196 -13.53 -6.11 3.76
C LEU A 196 -14.96 -6.46 4.16
N GLY A 197 -15.81 -5.47 4.47
CA GLY A 197 -17.18 -5.66 4.97
C GLY A 197 -17.23 -6.22 6.39
N ARG A 198 -16.30 -5.79 7.26
CA ARG A 198 -16.14 -6.29 8.63
C ARG A 198 -16.12 -5.17 9.66
#